data_AF-A0A7S2CF04-F1
#
_entry.id   AF-A0A7S2CF04-F1
#
_cell.length_a   1.000
_cell.length_b   1.000
_cell.length_c   1.000
_cell.angle_alpha   90.00
_cell.angle_beta   90.00
_cell.angle_gamma   90.00
#
_symmetry.space_group_name_H-M   'P 1'
#
loop_
_entity.id
_entity.type
_entity.pdbx_description
1 polymer ?
#
loop_
_entity_poly.entity_id
_entity_poly.type
_entity_poly.pdbx_seq_one_letter_code
_entity_poly.pdbx_strand_id
1 'polypeptide(L)'
;KRDPECWFSGHNNFIAAVTNWAGTLADVALTNILLTGGSAGGQGAFFLADTLQDLLPTAVVKANPQYGYFEPAADIYPDWLVGEKTDPNIPYPSSKSPYPVPAWMWNNISVQFPIPCLDALEHGQSEWLCTNL
;
A
#
# COMPACT_ATOMS: atom_id res chain seq x y z
N LYS A 1 6.21 20.56 30.50
CA LYS A 1 5.89 21.02 29.13
C LYS A 1 4.89 20.03 28.57
N ARG A 2 3.68 20.44 28.18
CA ARG A 2 2.74 19.54 27.48
C ARG A 2 3.33 19.27 26.10
N ASP A 3 3.34 18.01 25.68
CA ASP A 3 3.64 17.67 24.29
C ASP A 3 2.62 18.38 23.38
N PRO A 4 3.04 18.89 22.22
CA PRO A 4 2.10 19.47 21.26
C PRO A 4 1.07 18.42 20.88
N GLU A 5 -0.22 18.75 20.97
CA GLU A 5 -1.29 17.91 20.45
C GLU A 5 -1.06 17.68 18.96
N CYS A 6 -0.88 16.43 18.55
CA CYS A 6 -0.84 16.05 17.14
C CYS A 6 -2.26 16.04 16.58
N TRP A 7 -2.49 16.78 15.49
CA TRP A 7 -3.79 16.84 14.82
C TRP A 7 -3.83 15.88 13.62
N PHE A 8 -4.72 14.88 13.66
CA PHE A 8 -4.93 13.92 12.59
C PHE A 8 -5.97 14.44 11.58
N SER A 9 -5.51 15.28 10.64
CA SER A 9 -6.40 16.00 9.71
C SER A 9 -6.26 15.58 8.24
N GLY A 10 -5.76 14.37 7.96
CA GLY A 10 -5.45 13.93 6.59
C GLY A 10 -6.62 14.05 5.60
N HIS A 11 -7.80 13.56 5.97
CA HIS A 11 -9.02 13.65 5.16
C HIS A 11 -9.48 15.10 4.92
N ASN A 12 -9.48 15.94 5.97
CA ASN A 12 -9.85 17.34 5.86
C ASN A 12 -8.88 18.14 4.98
N ASN A 13 -7.58 17.85 5.11
CA ASN A 13 -6.55 18.45 4.27
C ASN A 13 -6.75 18.07 2.80
N PHE A 14 -7.14 16.82 2.52
CA PHE A 14 -7.47 16.37 1.17
C PHE A 14 -8.65 17.15 0.58
N ILE A 15 -9.76 17.25 1.31
CA ILE A 15 -10.95 18.01 0.86
C ILE A 15 -10.58 19.47 0.58
N ALA A 16 -9.84 20.10 1.50
CA ALA A 16 -9.43 21.49 1.37
C ALA A 16 -8.55 21.71 0.11
N ALA A 17 -7.60 20.82 -0.14
CA ALA A 17 -6.73 20.87 -1.31
C ALA A 17 -7.53 20.72 -2.62
N VAL A 18 -8.41 19.72 -2.70
CA VAL A 18 -9.25 19.47 -3.89
C VAL A 18 -10.17 20.65 -4.17
N THR A 19 -10.82 21.19 -3.13
CA THR A 19 -11.73 22.33 -3.25
C THR A 19 -10.99 23.57 -3.77
N ASN A 20 -9.79 23.82 -3.23
CA ASN A 20 -8.94 24.92 -3.67
C ASN A 20 -8.48 24.76 -5.12
N TRP A 21 -8.08 23.54 -5.53
CA TRP A 21 -7.67 23.26 -6.90
C TRP A 21 -8.84 23.37 -7.88
N ALA A 22 -10.02 22.87 -7.53
CA ALA A 22 -11.22 22.99 -8.36
C ALA A 22 -11.57 24.46 -8.65
N GLY A 23 -11.46 25.33 -7.63
CA GLY A 23 -11.62 26.77 -7.81
C GLY A 23 -10.52 27.39 -8.67
N THR A 24 -9.27 26.99 -8.46
CA THR A 24 -8.10 27.53 -9.19
C THR A 24 -8.10 27.10 -10.66
N LEU A 25 -8.61 25.91 -10.95
CA LEU A 25 -8.67 25.30 -12.27
C LEU A 25 -10.07 25.38 -12.89
N ALA A 26 -10.93 26.30 -12.42
CA ALA A 26 -12.33 26.37 -12.86
C ALA A 26 -12.50 26.55 -14.37
N ASP A 27 -11.54 27.21 -15.03
CA ASP A 27 -11.53 27.41 -16.48
C ASP A 27 -11.06 26.17 -17.26
N VAL A 28 -10.51 25.17 -16.57
CA VAL A 28 -10.06 23.91 -17.13
C VAL A 28 -11.14 22.86 -16.85
N ALA A 29 -11.77 22.35 -17.90
CA ALA A 29 -12.72 21.25 -17.76
C ALA A 29 -11.99 19.98 -17.28
N LEU A 30 -12.03 19.72 -15.97
CA LEU A 30 -11.52 18.50 -15.37
C LEU A 30 -12.45 17.33 -15.72
N THR A 31 -12.11 16.60 -16.78
CA THR A 31 -12.94 15.48 -17.27
C THR A 31 -12.49 14.13 -16.73
N ASN A 32 -11.19 13.96 -16.49
CA ASN A 32 -10.59 12.70 -16.05
C ASN A 32 -9.55 13.00 -14.99
N ILE A 33 -9.66 12.36 -13.83
CA ILE A 33 -8.75 12.56 -12.71
C ILE A 33 -8.26 11.20 -12.24
N LEU A 34 -6.95 11.11 -12.02
CA LEU A 34 -6.30 9.94 -11.45
C LEU A 34 -5.80 10.27 -10.05
N LEU A 35 -6.39 9.65 -9.02
CA LEU A 35 -5.91 9.72 -7.65
C LEU A 35 -4.83 8.66 -7.44
N THR A 36 -3.61 9.08 -7.10
CA THR A 36 -2.47 8.18 -6.89
C THR A 36 -1.90 8.35 -5.49
N GLY A 37 -1.18 7.33 -5.01
CA GLY A 37 -0.42 7.43 -3.77
C GLY A 37 0.39 6.18 -3.48
N GLY A 38 1.56 6.34 -2.87
CA GLY A 38 2.45 5.25 -2.46
C GLY A 38 2.42 5.00 -0.95
N SER A 39 2.56 3.74 -0.52
CA SER A 39 2.63 3.35 0.90
C SER A 39 1.37 3.82 1.66
N ALA A 40 1.52 4.61 2.73
CA ALA A 40 0.39 5.24 3.41
C ALA A 40 -0.48 6.12 2.48
N GLY A 41 0.11 6.73 1.45
CA GLY A 41 -0.62 7.44 0.41
C GLY A 41 -1.46 6.51 -0.47
N GLY A 42 -1.03 5.25 -0.66
CA GLY A 42 -1.80 4.23 -1.37
C GLY A 42 -3.05 3.82 -0.60
N GLN A 43 -2.96 3.68 0.73
CA GLN A 43 -4.15 3.54 1.59
C GLN A 43 -5.06 4.76 1.45
N GLY A 44 -4.49 5.96 1.46
CA GLY A 44 -5.23 7.20 1.24
C GLY A 44 -5.99 7.19 -0.10
N ALA A 45 -5.37 6.70 -1.17
CA ALA A 45 -6.01 6.58 -2.47
C ALA A 45 -7.20 5.59 -2.45
N PHE A 46 -7.13 4.48 -1.71
CA PHE A 46 -8.28 3.59 -1.50
C PHE A 46 -9.41 4.30 -0.75
N PHE A 47 -9.10 5.01 0.33
CA PHE A 47 -10.12 5.59 1.20
C PHE A 47 -10.74 6.89 0.69
N LEU A 48 -10.07 7.61 -0.22
CA LEU A 48 -10.48 8.95 -0.64
C LEU A 48 -11.00 9.01 -2.08
N ALA A 49 -10.97 7.90 -2.84
CA ALA A 49 -11.41 7.88 -4.24
C ALA A 49 -12.88 8.31 -4.38
N ASP A 50 -13.77 7.72 -3.58
CA ASP A 50 -15.20 8.04 -3.64
C ASP A 50 -15.47 9.48 -3.16
N THR A 51 -14.77 9.92 -2.12
CA THR A 51 -14.83 11.33 -1.67
C THR A 51 -14.42 12.28 -2.79
N LEU A 52 -13.38 11.95 -3.57
CA LEU A 52 -12.97 12.77 -4.70
C LEU A 52 -14.03 12.79 -5.80
N GLN A 53 -14.69 11.66 -6.06
CA GLN A 53 -15.79 11.57 -7.02
C GLN A 53 -16.99 12.43 -6.60
N ASP A 54 -17.32 12.45 -5.30
CA ASP A 54 -18.40 13.28 -4.75
C ASP A 54 -18.08 14.78 -4.84
N LEU A 55 -16.82 15.16 -4.61
CA LEU A 55 -16.38 16.57 -4.71
C LEU A 55 -16.34 17.07 -6.16
N LEU A 56 -16.09 16.18 -7.12
CA LEU A 56 -15.94 16.50 -8.54
C LEU A 56 -16.90 15.64 -9.38
N PRO A 57 -18.22 15.81 -9.23
CA PRO A 57 -19.22 14.90 -9.79
C PRO A 57 -19.27 14.91 -11.32
N THR A 58 -18.69 15.92 -11.96
CA THR A 58 -18.60 16.05 -13.43
C THR A 58 -17.36 15.38 -14.01
N ALA A 59 -16.38 15.02 -13.18
CA ALA A 59 -15.16 14.34 -13.59
C ALA A 59 -15.31 12.82 -13.44
N VAL A 60 -14.64 12.06 -14.31
CA VAL A 60 -14.42 10.63 -14.12
C VAL A 60 -13.20 10.46 -13.22
N VAL A 61 -13.42 9.94 -12.01
CA VAL A 61 -12.34 9.65 -11.06
C VAL A 61 -11.91 8.19 -11.18
N LYS A 62 -10.59 7.97 -11.26
CA LYS A 62 -9.97 6.64 -11.13
C LYS A 62 -8.90 6.70 -10.04
N ALA A 63 -8.64 5.56 -9.39
CA ALA A 63 -7.60 5.45 -8.38
C ALA A 63 -6.48 4.49 -8.82
N ASN A 64 -5.24 4.82 -8.46
CA ASN A 64 -4.05 3.97 -8.59
C ASN A 64 -3.33 3.94 -7.22
N PRO A 65 -3.81 3.10 -6.29
CA PRO A 65 -3.17 2.90 -4.99
C PRO A 65 -1.92 2.02 -5.16
N GLN A 66 -0.76 2.53 -4.75
CA GLN A 66 0.53 1.83 -4.89
C GLN A 66 1.04 1.42 -3.51
N TYR A 67 1.32 0.13 -3.34
CA TYR A 67 1.80 -0.43 -2.05
C TYR A 67 0.90 -0.05 -0.85
N GLY A 68 -0.39 0.18 -1.11
CA GLY A 68 -1.36 0.68 -0.14
C GLY A 68 -2.31 -0.38 0.41
N TYR A 69 -2.26 -1.59 -0.12
CA TYR A 69 -3.07 -2.71 0.35
C TYR A 69 -2.29 -3.45 1.43
N PHE A 70 -2.85 -3.46 2.63
CA PHE A 70 -2.27 -4.15 3.78
C PHE A 70 -3.27 -5.20 4.24
N GLU A 71 -2.81 -6.44 4.29
CA GLU A 71 -3.62 -7.51 4.86
C GLU A 71 -3.78 -7.26 6.36
N PRO A 72 -4.95 -7.63 6.92
CA PRO A 72 -5.10 -7.63 8.36
C PRO A 72 -4.08 -8.59 8.97
N ALA A 73 -3.81 -8.35 10.25
CA ALA A 73 -3.19 -9.32 11.12
C ALA A 73 -3.79 -10.73 10.91
N ALA A 74 -3.00 -11.67 10.36
CA ALA A 74 -3.34 -13.08 10.20
C ALA A 74 -2.74 -13.95 11.32
N ASP A 75 -3.58 -14.76 11.99
CA ASP A 75 -3.12 -15.65 13.07
C ASP A 75 -1.90 -16.46 12.62
N ILE A 76 -0.88 -16.58 13.47
CA ILE A 76 0.27 -17.42 13.13
C ILE A 76 -0.18 -18.88 13.04
N TYR A 77 0.38 -19.63 12.08
CA TYR A 77 -0.03 -21.00 11.80
C TYR A 77 -0.11 -21.93 13.03
N PRO A 78 0.80 -21.85 14.03
CA PRO A 78 0.66 -22.60 15.27
C PRO A 78 -0.64 -22.28 16.04
N ASP A 79 -0.99 -21.00 16.18
CA ASP A 79 -2.18 -20.53 16.89
C ASP A 79 -3.45 -21.01 16.16
N TRP A 80 -3.46 -20.95 14.83
CA TRP A 80 -4.54 -21.47 14.00
C TRP A 80 -4.78 -22.98 14.21
N LEU A 81 -3.70 -23.77 14.30
CA LEU A 81 -3.81 -25.22 14.50
C LEU A 81 -4.39 -25.61 15.87
N VAL A 82 -4.19 -24.79 16.89
CA VAL A 82 -4.70 -25.04 18.25
C VAL A 82 -6.00 -24.29 18.56
N GLY A 83 -6.50 -23.48 17.61
CA GLY A 83 -7.71 -22.68 17.80
C GLY A 83 -7.53 -21.52 18.78
N GLU A 84 -6.28 -21.11 19.02
CA GLU A 84 -5.96 -19.94 19.84
C GLU A 84 -5.89 -18.70 18.93
N LYS A 85 -6.28 -17.54 19.46
CA LYS A 85 -6.11 -16.26 18.75
C LYS A 85 -4.69 -15.76 18.97
N THR A 86 -4.04 -15.24 17.95
CA THR A 86 -2.76 -14.56 18.14
C THR A 86 -2.94 -13.36 19.07
N ASP A 87 -2.11 -13.30 20.12
CA ASP A 87 -2.12 -12.17 21.05
C ASP A 87 -1.85 -10.88 20.27
N PRO A 88 -2.77 -9.90 20.29
CA PRO A 88 -2.64 -8.65 19.53
C PRO A 88 -1.46 -7.79 19.98
N ASN A 89 -0.85 -8.09 21.13
CA ASN A 89 0.35 -7.43 21.63
C ASN A 89 1.65 -8.10 21.17
N ILE A 90 1.58 -9.31 20.60
CA ILE A 90 2.72 -9.88 19.89
C ILE A 90 2.89 -9.02 18.64
N PRO A 91 4.08 -8.43 18.43
CA PRO A 91 4.33 -7.65 17.22
C PRO A 91 3.98 -8.54 16.05
N TYR A 92 2.95 -8.16 15.30
CA TYR A 92 2.75 -8.78 14.01
C TYR A 92 4.08 -8.65 13.29
N PRO A 93 4.59 -9.72 12.68
CA PRO A 93 5.57 -9.53 11.66
C PRO A 93 4.87 -8.64 10.63
N SER A 94 5.16 -7.34 10.68
CA SER A 94 5.10 -6.49 9.50
C SER A 94 5.77 -7.29 8.37
N SER A 95 5.59 -6.91 7.11
CA SER A 95 6.27 -7.54 5.97
C SER A 95 7.80 -7.76 6.15
N LYS A 96 8.41 -7.21 7.20
CA LYS A 96 9.65 -7.67 7.83
C LYS A 96 9.36 -8.50 9.10
N SER A 97 9.18 -9.81 8.96
CA SER A 97 9.15 -10.71 10.11
C SER A 97 10.49 -10.68 10.86
N PRO A 98 10.53 -10.45 12.19
CA PRO A 98 11.75 -10.61 12.97
C PRO A 98 12.08 -12.09 13.23
N TYR A 99 11.16 -13.01 12.92
CA TYR A 99 11.42 -14.44 12.96
C TYR A 99 11.99 -14.91 11.63
N PRO A 100 13.11 -15.66 11.64
CA PRO A 100 13.60 -16.31 10.44
C PRO A 100 12.47 -17.17 9.86
N VAL A 101 12.19 -16.99 8.57
CA VAL A 101 11.25 -17.83 7.83
C VAL A 101 11.64 -19.29 8.08
N PRO A 102 10.73 -20.14 8.62
CA PRO A 102 11.04 -21.52 8.92
C PRO A 102 11.61 -22.24 7.70
N ALA A 103 12.62 -23.10 7.89
CA ALA A 103 13.29 -23.77 6.76
C ALA A 103 12.33 -24.52 5.82
N TRP A 104 11.21 -25.03 6.35
CA TRP A 104 10.20 -25.71 5.55
C TRP A 104 9.44 -24.78 4.59
N MET A 105 9.31 -23.50 4.90
CA MET A 105 8.75 -22.50 3.99
C MET A 105 9.72 -22.24 2.83
N TRP A 106 11.02 -22.08 3.11
CA TRP A 106 12.04 -21.97 2.04
C TRP A 106 12.05 -23.18 1.11
N ASN A 107 11.95 -24.38 1.68
CA ASN A 107 12.02 -25.63 0.91
C ASN A 107 10.78 -25.89 0.02
N ASN A 108 9.68 -25.18 0.27
CA ASN A 108 8.42 -25.35 -0.47
C ASN A 108 8.05 -24.13 -1.33
N ILE A 109 8.85 -23.07 -1.31
CA ILE A 109 8.69 -21.95 -2.24
C ILE A 109 9.39 -22.34 -3.56
N SER A 110 8.59 -22.72 -4.56
CA SER A 110 9.06 -22.72 -5.95
C SER A 110 8.93 -21.30 -6.51
N VAL A 111 9.95 -20.46 -6.34
CA VAL A 111 10.00 -19.22 -7.11
C VAL A 111 10.41 -19.57 -8.53
N GLN A 112 9.46 -19.57 -9.47
CA GLN A 112 9.80 -19.58 -10.89
C GLN A 112 10.20 -18.17 -11.29
N PHE A 113 11.49 -17.87 -11.22
CA PHE A 113 12.01 -16.67 -11.86
C PHE A 113 12.09 -16.89 -13.38
N PRO A 114 11.81 -15.87 -14.20
CA PRO A 114 12.09 -15.92 -15.62
C PRO A 114 13.57 -16.25 -15.84
N ILE A 115 13.89 -17.10 -16.83
CA ILE A 115 15.27 -17.49 -17.18
C ILE A 115 16.23 -16.29 -17.26
N PRO A 116 15.84 -15.14 -17.87
CA PRO A 116 16.73 -13.97 -17.92
C PRO A 116 17.11 -13.38 -16.55
N CYS A 117 16.25 -13.52 -15.54
CA CYS A 117 16.55 -13.10 -14.18
C CYS A 117 17.52 -14.06 -13.49
N LEU A 118 17.38 -15.37 -13.72
CA LEU A 118 18.33 -16.37 -13.21
C LEU A 118 19.73 -16.16 -13.79
N ASP A 119 19.83 -15.96 -15.11
CA ASP A 119 21.09 -15.68 -15.79
C ASP A 119 21.75 -14.40 -15.26
N ALA A 120 20.95 -13.34 -15.04
CA ALA A 120 21.45 -12.08 -14.52
C ALA A 120 22.03 -12.22 -13.09
N LEU A 121 21.34 -12.95 -12.22
CA LEU A 121 21.81 -13.21 -10.85
C LEU A 121 23.07 -14.09 -10.82
N GLU A 122 23.14 -15.12 -11.66
CA GLU A 122 24.28 -16.04 -11.73
C GLU A 122 25.56 -15.34 -12.23
N HIS A 123 25.41 -14.35 -13.10
CA HIS A 123 26.54 -13.59 -13.67
C HIS A 123 26.82 -12.26 -12.97
N GLY A 124 26.24 -12.03 -11.78
CA GLY A 124 26.48 -10.83 -10.97
C GLY A 124 26.01 -9.54 -11.63
N GLN A 125 25.02 -9.62 -12.52
CA GLN A 125 24.41 -8.47 -13.16
C GLN A 125 23.31 -7.87 -12.28
N SER A 126 22.97 -6.61 -12.58
CA SER A 126 22.04 -5.80 -11.82
C SER A 126 20.68 -6.50 -11.58
N GLU A 127 20.31 -6.63 -10.31
CA GLU A 127 19.02 -7.17 -9.80
C GLU A 127 17.77 -6.49 -10.40
N TRP A 128 17.93 -5.28 -10.94
CA TRP A 128 16.87 -4.54 -11.65
C TRP A 128 16.38 -5.22 -12.93
N LEU A 129 17.09 -6.24 -13.46
CA LEU A 129 16.61 -7.05 -14.57
C LEU A 129 15.47 -8.01 -14.16
N CYS A 130 15.27 -8.22 -12.85
CA CYS A 130 14.21 -9.05 -12.30
C CYS A 130 12.91 -8.28 -11.97
N THR A 131 12.87 -6.96 -12.18
CA THR A 131 11.71 -6.12 -11.81
C THR A 131 10.76 -5.79 -12.96
N ASN A 132 11.06 -6.21 -14.19
CA ASN A 132 10.16 -6.04 -15.33
C ASN A 132 9.43 -7.36 -15.61
N LEU A 133 8.31 -7.57 -14.90
CA LEU A 133 7.26 -8.52 -15.28
C LEU A 133 6.34 -7.89 -16.33
#